data_AF-A0A9X3CIM4-F1
#
_entry.id   AF-A0A9X3CIM4-F1
#
_cell.length_a   1.000
_cell.length_b   1.000
_cell.length_c   1.000
_cell.angle_alpha   90.00
_cell.angle_beta   90.00
_cell.angle_gamma   90.00
#
_symmetry.space_group_name_H-M   'P 1'
#
loop_
_entity.id
_entity.type
_entity.pdbx_description
1 polymer ?
#
loop_
_entity_poly.entity_id
_entity_poly.type
_entity_poly.pdbx_seq_one_letter_code
_entity_poly.pdbx_strand_id
1 'polypeptide(L)'
;MIESTGYEFDDKNREDFDANTKAITDALLVIENDKKRPASLAEVARLTGLHRNTLSNRSIVVGTLELQTTVSDEISRIKKVKRAQKEGDKETEKQHTATLEELLDSAKNELVFWFKKYRDLSLEFGQMEMQLARKVELVDWYKKELQTERDRSKSLENQVNLMKELKK
;
A
#
# COMPACT_ATOMS: atom_id res chain seq x y z
N MET A 1 -41.36 -70.16 -3.63
CA MET A 1 -40.52 -69.29 -4.46
C MET A 1 -41.06 -67.89 -4.29
N ILE A 2 -40.31 -67.01 -3.61
CA ILE A 2 -40.71 -65.61 -3.45
C ILE A 2 -39.99 -64.87 -4.56
N GLU A 3 -40.74 -64.48 -5.59
CA GLU A 3 -40.22 -63.74 -6.73
C GLU A 3 -39.75 -62.35 -6.27
N SER A 4 -38.50 -62.04 -6.61
CA SER A 4 -37.81 -60.81 -6.26
C SER A 4 -38.40 -59.63 -7.04
N THR A 5 -39.20 -58.80 -6.40
CA THR A 5 -39.76 -57.55 -6.94
C THR A 5 -38.75 -56.40 -6.87
N GLY A 6 -37.66 -56.48 -7.63
CA GLY A 6 -36.65 -55.42 -7.61
C GLY A 6 -36.05 -55.19 -8.99
N TYR A 7 -36.77 -54.47 -9.86
CA TYR A 7 -36.22 -54.01 -11.15
C TYR A 7 -36.93 -52.78 -11.76
N GLU A 8 -38.17 -52.47 -11.40
CA GLU A 8 -38.95 -51.43 -12.11
C GLU A 8 -38.55 -49.98 -11.75
N PHE A 9 -37.80 -49.78 -10.66
CA PHE A 9 -37.35 -48.46 -10.21
C PHE A 9 -35.83 -48.30 -10.15
N ASP A 10 -35.06 -49.33 -10.48
CA ASP A 10 -33.61 -49.33 -10.27
C ASP A 10 -32.89 -48.32 -11.17
N ASP A 11 -33.31 -48.20 -12.44
CA ASP A 11 -32.72 -47.23 -13.38
C ASP A 11 -33.01 -45.79 -12.96
N LYS A 12 -34.24 -45.50 -12.55
CA LYS A 12 -34.63 -44.16 -12.07
C LYS A 12 -33.93 -43.80 -10.76
N ASN A 13 -33.81 -44.76 -9.84
CA ASN A 13 -33.08 -44.57 -8.58
C ASN A 13 -31.59 -44.30 -8.83
N ARG A 14 -30.99 -44.96 -9.83
CA ARG A 14 -29.60 -44.70 -10.24
C ARG A 14 -29.44 -43.29 -10.83
N GLU A 15 -30.33 -42.89 -11.72
CA GLU A 15 -30.32 -41.54 -12.32
C GLU A 15 -30.47 -40.45 -11.25
N ASP A 16 -31.43 -40.60 -10.34
CA ASP A 16 -31.63 -39.67 -9.23
C ASP A 16 -30.42 -39.65 -8.28
N PHE A 17 -29.79 -40.81 -8.04
CA PHE A 17 -28.57 -40.88 -7.25
C PHE A 17 -27.44 -40.09 -7.90
N ASP A 18 -27.18 -40.31 -9.18
CA ASP A 18 -26.09 -39.65 -9.92
C ASP A 18 -26.32 -38.13 -10.03
N ALA A 19 -27.55 -37.72 -10.33
CA ALA A 19 -27.93 -36.30 -10.37
C ALA A 19 -27.68 -35.62 -9.02
N ASN A 20 -28.10 -36.26 -7.93
CA ASN A 20 -27.90 -35.74 -6.59
C ASN A 20 -26.41 -35.76 -6.21
N THR A 21 -25.61 -36.73 -6.66
CA THR A 21 -24.16 -36.77 -6.38
C THR A 21 -23.47 -35.60 -7.05
N LYS A 22 -23.77 -35.34 -8.33
CA LYS A 22 -23.24 -34.19 -9.08
C LYS A 22 -23.57 -32.87 -8.41
N ALA A 23 -24.84 -32.67 -8.03
CA ALA A 23 -25.26 -31.45 -7.34
C ALA A 23 -24.47 -31.20 -6.04
N ILE A 24 -24.20 -32.24 -5.26
CA ILE A 24 -23.39 -32.12 -4.03
C ILE A 24 -21.95 -31.77 -4.35
N THR A 25 -21.33 -32.43 -5.32
CA THR A 25 -19.94 -32.17 -5.71
C THR A 25 -19.79 -30.73 -6.20
N ASP A 26 -20.72 -30.25 -7.04
CA ASP A 26 -20.74 -28.88 -7.54
C ASP A 26 -20.91 -27.87 -6.39
N ALA A 27 -21.83 -28.15 -5.46
CA ALA A 27 -22.04 -27.30 -4.29
C ALA A 27 -20.78 -27.21 -3.39
N LEU A 28 -20.07 -28.33 -3.19
CA LEU A 28 -18.82 -28.36 -2.44
C LEU A 28 -17.72 -27.55 -3.13
N LEU A 29 -17.62 -27.63 -4.46
CA LEU A 29 -16.67 -26.87 -5.26
C LEU A 29 -16.96 -25.36 -5.23
N VAL A 30 -18.24 -24.97 -5.29
CA VAL A 30 -18.66 -23.57 -5.09
C VAL A 30 -18.27 -23.06 -3.71
N ILE A 31 -18.50 -23.88 -2.67
CA ILE A 31 -18.12 -23.53 -1.31
C ILE A 31 -16.60 -23.44 -1.18
N GLU A 32 -15.81 -24.31 -1.79
CA GLU A 32 -14.35 -24.27 -1.72
C GLU A 32 -13.80 -22.98 -2.36
N ASN A 33 -14.30 -22.62 -3.54
CA ASN A 33 -13.84 -21.46 -4.29
C ASN A 33 -14.31 -20.11 -3.72
N ASP A 34 -15.46 -20.06 -3.06
CA ASP A 34 -15.99 -18.81 -2.50
C ASP A 34 -15.52 -18.61 -1.04
N LYS A 35 -14.55 -17.70 -0.83
CA LYS A 35 -14.03 -17.34 0.51
C LYS A 35 -15.11 -16.87 1.49
N LYS A 36 -16.23 -16.31 1.02
CA LYS A 36 -17.29 -15.74 1.88
C LYS A 36 -18.27 -16.80 2.39
N ARG A 37 -18.41 -17.92 1.69
CA ARG A 37 -19.39 -18.97 2.06
C ARG A 37 -18.90 -19.83 3.23
N PRO A 38 -19.75 -20.12 4.22
CA PRO A 38 -19.39 -21.03 5.30
C PRO A 38 -19.34 -22.46 4.76
N ALA A 39 -18.22 -23.14 4.97
CA ALA A 39 -18.13 -24.58 4.71
C ALA A 39 -18.96 -25.31 5.78
N SER A 40 -20.22 -25.62 5.47
CA SER A 40 -21.15 -26.25 6.41
C SER A 40 -22.17 -27.12 5.68
N LEU A 41 -22.69 -28.13 6.37
CA LEU A 41 -23.70 -29.03 5.81
C LEU A 41 -25.00 -28.29 5.49
N ALA A 42 -25.33 -27.23 6.24
CA ALA A 42 -26.48 -26.39 5.98
C ALA A 42 -26.34 -25.60 4.67
N GLU A 43 -25.14 -25.12 4.35
CA GLU A 43 -24.90 -24.41 3.08
C GLU A 43 -24.94 -25.37 1.88
N VAL A 44 -24.43 -26.60 2.03
CA VAL A 44 -24.57 -27.64 1.00
C VAL A 44 -26.05 -27.99 0.79
N ALA A 45 -26.82 -28.16 1.86
CA ALA A 45 -28.27 -28.39 1.79
C ALA A 45 -28.99 -27.24 1.07
N ARG A 46 -28.60 -25.99 1.35
CA ARG A 46 -29.16 -24.80 0.71
C ARG A 46 -28.85 -24.73 -0.80
N LEU A 47 -27.64 -25.12 -1.21
CA LEU A 47 -27.21 -25.09 -2.61
C LEU A 47 -27.80 -26.24 -3.44
N THR A 48 -27.98 -27.40 -2.82
CA THR A 48 -28.47 -28.62 -3.50
C THR A 48 -29.97 -28.83 -3.37
N GLY A 49 -30.63 -28.18 -2.40
CA GLY A 49 -32.03 -28.46 -2.03
C GLY A 49 -32.22 -29.78 -1.28
N LEU A 50 -31.14 -30.53 -0.99
CA LEU A 50 -31.19 -31.82 -0.33
C LEU A 50 -31.23 -31.69 1.19
N HIS A 51 -31.95 -32.60 1.85
CA HIS A 51 -32.06 -32.59 3.31
C HIS A 51 -30.73 -32.98 3.99
N ARG A 52 -30.46 -32.38 5.16
CA ARG A 52 -29.23 -32.60 5.94
C ARG A 52 -28.94 -34.08 6.21
N ASN A 53 -29.98 -34.89 6.46
CA ASN A 53 -29.84 -36.32 6.73
C ASN A 53 -29.33 -37.08 5.49
N THR A 54 -29.80 -36.70 4.31
CA THR A 54 -29.35 -37.26 3.02
C THR A 54 -27.88 -36.95 2.75
N LEU A 55 -27.35 -35.88 3.33
CA LEU A 55 -25.97 -35.44 3.11
C LEU A 55 -24.99 -36.00 4.16
N SER A 56 -25.42 -36.20 5.41
CA SER A 56 -24.51 -36.44 6.54
C SER A 56 -23.63 -37.69 6.40
N ASN A 57 -24.17 -38.79 5.86
CA ASN A 57 -23.46 -40.08 5.72
C ASN A 57 -23.29 -40.49 4.26
N ARG A 58 -23.49 -39.56 3.33
CA ARG A 58 -23.41 -39.88 1.91
C ARG A 58 -21.95 -39.97 1.48
N SER A 59 -21.59 -41.15 0.97
CA SER A 59 -20.31 -41.32 0.30
C SER A 59 -20.34 -40.62 -1.06
N ILE A 60 -19.32 -39.81 -1.30
CA ILE A 60 -19.06 -39.12 -2.55
C ILE A 60 -17.65 -39.47 -3.02
N VAL A 61 -17.45 -39.41 -4.32
CA VAL A 61 -16.14 -39.58 -4.94
C VAL A 61 -15.65 -38.19 -5.33
N VAL A 62 -14.49 -37.80 -4.83
CA VAL A 62 -13.94 -36.45 -5.04
C VAL A 62 -12.52 -36.48 -5.60
N GLY A 63 -12.21 -35.45 -6.39
CA GLY A 63 -10.89 -35.26 -6.99
C GLY A 63 -10.59 -36.18 -8.18
N THR A 64 -9.40 -35.99 -8.77
CA THR A 64 -8.92 -36.75 -9.93
C THR A 64 -8.50 -38.18 -9.62
N LEU A 65 -8.28 -38.50 -8.34
CA LEU A 65 -7.91 -39.85 -7.87
C LEU A 65 -9.12 -40.69 -7.42
N GLU A 66 -10.34 -40.19 -7.65
CA GLU A 66 -11.59 -40.87 -7.30
C GLU A 66 -11.62 -41.37 -5.83
N LEU A 67 -11.22 -40.51 -4.90
CA LEU A 67 -11.21 -40.86 -3.48
C LEU A 67 -12.64 -40.91 -2.95
N GLN A 68 -13.03 -42.05 -2.39
CA GLN A 68 -14.30 -42.19 -1.68
C GLN A 68 -14.20 -41.52 -0.31
N THR A 69 -15.03 -40.51 -0.08
CA THR A 69 -15.11 -39.76 1.17
C THR A 69 -16.56 -39.46 1.52
N THR A 70 -16.81 -38.91 2.71
CA THR A 70 -18.14 -38.43 3.10
C THR A 70 -18.24 -36.93 2.87
N VAL A 71 -19.43 -36.42 2.57
CA VAL A 71 -19.71 -34.97 2.48
C VAL A 71 -19.21 -34.21 3.73
N SER A 72 -19.36 -34.80 4.92
CA SER A 72 -18.91 -34.18 6.19
C SER A 72 -17.38 -34.06 6.30
N ASP A 73 -16.65 -35.05 5.80
CA ASP A 73 -15.18 -35.06 5.81
C ASP A 73 -14.63 -34.02 4.84
N GLU A 74 -15.27 -33.92 3.67
CA GLU A 74 -14.92 -32.95 2.64
C GLU A 74 -15.18 -31.51 3.09
N ILE A 75 -16.32 -31.25 3.77
CA ILE A 75 -16.57 -29.97 4.44
C ILE A 75 -15.47 -29.65 5.47
N SER A 76 -15.00 -30.66 6.21
CA SER A 76 -13.95 -30.49 7.22
C SER A 76 -12.59 -30.18 6.57
N ARG A 77 -12.27 -30.80 5.42
CA ARG A 77 -11.11 -30.46 4.59
C ARG A 77 -11.18 -29.00 4.14
N ILE A 78 -12.28 -28.58 3.53
CA ILE A 78 -12.48 -27.21 3.05
C ILE A 78 -12.35 -26.20 4.20
N LYS A 79 -12.90 -26.50 5.38
CA LYS A 79 -12.73 -25.64 6.58
C LYS A 79 -11.26 -25.43 6.95
N LYS A 80 -10.44 -26.49 6.92
CA LYS A 80 -9.00 -26.40 7.24
C LYS A 80 -8.28 -25.53 6.23
N VAL A 81 -8.52 -25.75 4.94
CA VAL A 81 -7.92 -24.95 3.86
C VAL A 81 -8.28 -23.47 4.00
N LYS A 82 -9.56 -23.15 4.22
CA LYS A 82 -9.99 -21.76 4.42
C LYS A 82 -9.41 -21.10 5.66
N ARG A 83 -9.16 -21.85 6.74
CA ARG A 83 -8.49 -21.32 7.94
C ARG A 83 -7.03 -20.98 7.65
N ALA A 84 -6.29 -21.90 7.02
CA ALA A 84 -4.90 -21.66 6.64
C ALA A 84 -4.75 -20.45 5.70
N GLN A 85 -5.66 -20.30 4.73
CA GLN A 85 -5.67 -19.12 3.86
C GLN A 85 -5.94 -17.82 4.64
N LYS A 86 -6.88 -17.82 5.59
CA LYS A 86 -7.15 -16.64 6.42
C LYS A 86 -5.98 -16.27 7.34
N GLU A 87 -5.24 -17.25 7.83
CA GLU A 87 -4.05 -17.02 8.65
C GLU A 87 -2.91 -16.43 7.81
N GLY A 88 -2.70 -16.93 6.58
CA GLY A 88 -1.75 -16.35 5.62
C GLY A 88 -2.11 -14.93 5.18
N ASP A 89 -3.40 -14.67 4.89
CA ASP A 89 -3.89 -13.34 4.52
C ASP A 89 -3.68 -12.34 5.69
N LYS A 90 -3.88 -12.76 6.95
CA LYS A 90 -3.62 -11.90 8.13
C LYS A 90 -2.13 -11.62 8.35
N GLU A 91 -1.27 -12.60 8.12
CA GLU A 91 0.17 -12.43 8.30
C GLU A 91 0.74 -11.45 7.26
N THR A 92 0.27 -11.56 6.02
CA THR A 92 0.63 -10.61 4.95
C THR A 92 0.08 -9.21 5.21
N GLU A 93 -1.16 -9.07 5.72
CA GLU A 93 -1.71 -7.78 6.16
C GLU A 93 -0.87 -7.14 7.26
N LYS A 94 -0.45 -7.91 8.29
CA LYS A 94 0.40 -7.40 9.38
C LYS A 94 1.77 -6.95 8.88
N GLN A 95 2.40 -7.71 8.00
CA GLN A 95 3.67 -7.33 7.39
C GLN A 95 3.52 -6.06 6.55
N HIS A 96 2.40 -5.92 5.84
CA HIS A 96 2.12 -4.70 5.10
C HIS A 96 1.91 -3.49 6.03
N THR A 97 1.19 -3.64 7.14
CA THR A 97 1.04 -2.54 8.11
C THR A 97 2.37 -2.15 8.75
N ALA A 98 3.23 -3.13 9.08
CA ALA A 98 4.54 -2.86 9.67
C ALA A 98 5.45 -2.08 8.70
N THR A 99 5.47 -2.46 7.41
CA THR A 99 6.25 -1.74 6.40
C THR A 99 5.74 -0.31 6.16
N LEU A 100 4.42 -0.09 6.25
CA LEU A 100 3.84 1.26 6.18
C LEU A 100 4.21 2.11 7.41
N GLU A 101 4.24 1.53 8.61
CA GLU A 101 4.67 2.21 9.82
C GLU A 101 6.14 2.62 9.75
N GLU A 102 7.02 1.75 9.27
CA GLU A 102 8.44 2.06 9.05
C GLU A 102 8.63 3.19 8.03
N LEU A 103 7.90 3.14 6.91
CA LEU A 103 7.96 4.19 5.89
C LEU A 103 7.47 5.53 6.43
N LEU A 104 6.40 5.51 7.24
CA LEU A 104 5.87 6.70 7.89
C LEU A 104 6.89 7.32 8.86
N ASP A 105 7.57 6.51 9.65
CA ASP A 105 8.59 7.00 10.58
C ASP A 105 9.84 7.51 9.84
N SER A 106 10.24 6.86 8.75
CA SER A 106 11.28 7.38 7.85
C SER A 106 10.90 8.76 7.29
N ALA A 107 9.68 8.92 6.76
CA ALA A 107 9.20 10.19 6.21
C ALA A 107 9.13 11.30 7.27
N LYS A 108 8.72 11.00 8.51
CA LYS A 108 8.74 11.97 9.63
C LYS A 108 10.16 12.45 9.92
N ASN A 109 11.13 11.53 9.95
CA ASN A 109 12.54 11.87 10.21
C ASN A 109 13.11 12.76 9.10
N GLU A 110 12.80 12.45 7.85
CA GLU A 110 13.19 13.29 6.71
C GLU A 110 12.55 14.68 6.79
N LEU A 111 11.28 14.78 7.16
CA LEU A 111 10.60 16.07 7.31
C LEU A 111 11.27 16.94 8.38
N VAL A 112 11.59 16.36 9.55
CA VAL A 112 12.32 17.07 10.61
C VAL A 112 13.70 17.52 10.14
N PHE A 113 14.42 16.65 9.40
CA PHE A 113 15.73 16.97 8.84
C PHE A 113 15.66 18.15 7.87
N TRP A 114 14.75 18.10 6.89
CA TRP A 114 14.60 19.14 5.89
C TRP A 114 14.08 20.44 6.49
N PHE A 115 13.19 20.37 7.48
CA PHE A 115 12.73 21.54 8.22
C PHE A 115 13.87 22.23 8.96
N LYS A 116 14.70 21.46 9.66
CA LYS A 116 15.90 22.00 10.35
C LYS A 116 16.85 22.63 9.35
N LYS A 117 17.15 21.93 8.25
CA LYS A 117 18.05 22.42 7.19
C LYS A 117 17.53 23.70 6.56
N TYR A 118 16.23 23.80 6.29
CA TYR A 118 15.59 25.00 5.78
C TYR A 118 15.73 26.18 6.75
N ARG A 119 15.47 25.95 8.04
CA ARG A 119 15.59 26.98 9.07
C ARG A 119 17.01 27.50 9.18
N ASP A 120 17.98 26.60 9.21
CA ASP A 120 19.40 26.96 9.33
C ASP A 120 19.85 27.74 8.08
N LEU A 121 19.45 27.29 6.88
CA LEU A 121 19.74 28.01 5.62
C LEU A 121 19.05 29.38 5.55
N SER A 122 17.83 29.50 6.07
CA SER A 122 17.11 30.78 6.12
C SER A 122 17.81 31.80 7.03
N LEU A 123 18.37 31.33 8.14
CA LEU A 123 19.15 32.16 9.05
C LEU A 123 20.45 32.64 8.39
N GLU A 124 21.18 31.73 7.74
CA GLU A 124 22.39 32.07 6.99
C GLU A 124 22.09 33.07 5.86
N PHE A 125 20.99 32.87 5.14
CA PHE A 125 20.55 33.78 4.09
C PHE A 125 20.29 35.19 4.63
N GLY A 126 19.53 35.31 5.74
CA GLY A 126 19.28 36.60 6.37
C GLY A 126 20.57 37.30 6.85
N GLN A 127 21.54 36.55 7.36
CA GLN A 127 22.85 37.10 7.72
C GLN A 127 23.62 37.61 6.49
N MET A 128 23.58 36.87 5.37
CA MET A 128 24.21 37.28 4.12
C MET A 128 23.54 38.53 3.53
N GLU A 129 22.21 38.64 3.58
CA GLU A 129 21.49 39.84 3.17
C GLU A 129 21.89 41.06 4.00
N MET A 130 21.98 40.93 5.33
CA MET A 130 22.46 42.01 6.19
C MET A 130 23.90 42.43 5.87
N GLN A 131 24.78 41.46 5.61
CA GLN A 131 26.16 41.76 5.21
C GLN A 131 26.23 42.46 3.86
N LEU A 132 25.40 42.04 2.91
CA LEU A 132 25.31 42.65 1.59
C LEU A 132 24.84 44.10 1.69
N ALA A 133 23.78 44.37 2.44
CA ALA A 133 23.27 45.72 2.66
C ALA A 133 24.36 46.65 3.23
N ARG A 134 25.10 46.21 4.26
CA ARG A 134 26.23 46.97 4.83
C ARG A 134 27.35 47.20 3.83
N LYS A 135 27.67 46.22 2.99
CA LYS A 135 28.70 46.37 1.95
C LYS A 135 28.28 47.37 0.88
N VAL A 136 27.01 47.40 0.50
CA VAL A 136 26.47 48.38 -0.46
C VAL A 136 26.61 49.79 0.13
N GLU A 137 26.19 50.00 1.38
CA GLU A 137 26.34 51.29 2.07
C GLU A 137 27.80 51.73 2.15
N LEU A 138 28.71 50.80 2.48
CA LEU A 138 30.14 51.06 2.56
C LEU A 138 30.73 51.46 1.20
N VAL A 139 30.33 50.78 0.13
CA VAL A 139 30.76 51.12 -1.24
C VAL A 139 30.27 52.51 -1.63
N ASP A 140 29.02 52.84 -1.31
CA ASP A 140 28.47 54.17 -1.62
C ASP A 140 29.15 55.27 -0.80
N TRP A 141 29.54 54.99 0.44
CA TRP A 141 30.37 55.89 1.23
C TRP A 141 31.75 56.10 0.60
N TYR A 142 32.47 55.04 0.25
CA TYR A 142 33.78 55.15 -0.40
C TYR A 142 33.72 55.88 -1.74
N LYS A 143 32.64 55.68 -2.52
CA LYS A 143 32.44 56.43 -3.77
C LYS A 143 32.31 57.93 -3.51
N LYS A 144 31.56 58.33 -2.49
CA LYS A 144 31.42 59.74 -2.09
C LYS A 144 32.76 60.33 -1.64
N GLU A 145 33.48 59.61 -0.77
CA GLU A 145 34.79 60.04 -0.26
C GLU A 145 35.84 60.14 -1.38
N LEU A 146 35.83 59.20 -2.33
CA LEU A 146 36.71 59.28 -3.49
C LEU A 146 36.38 60.48 -4.38
N GLN A 147 35.09 60.83 -4.50
CA GLN A 147 34.67 61.97 -5.28
C GLN A 147 35.10 63.30 -4.63
N THR A 148 34.97 63.43 -3.30
CA THR A 148 35.42 64.62 -2.56
C THR A 148 36.93 64.82 -2.69
N GLU A 149 37.73 63.77 -2.55
CA GLU A 149 39.19 63.84 -2.71
C GLU A 149 39.61 64.16 -4.16
N ARG A 150 38.87 63.66 -5.16
CA ARG A 150 39.09 64.04 -6.57
C ARG A 150 38.78 65.51 -6.82
N ASP A 151 37.68 66.02 -6.28
CA ASP A 151 37.30 67.42 -6.45
C ASP A 151 38.27 68.36 -5.72
N ARG A 152 38.76 67.96 -4.54
CA ARG A 152 39.84 68.64 -3.82
C ARG A 152 41.14 68.67 -4.63
N SER A 153 41.53 67.53 -5.20
CA SER A 153 42.73 67.41 -6.03
C SER A 153 42.66 68.33 -7.26
N LYS A 154 41.51 68.37 -7.95
CA LYS A 154 41.28 69.30 -9.07
C LYS A 154 41.38 70.76 -8.64
N SER A 155 40.83 71.12 -7.48
CA SER A 155 40.91 72.49 -6.94
C SER A 155 42.34 72.91 -6.67
N LEU A 156 43.14 72.04 -6.04
CA LEU A 156 44.56 72.26 -5.79
C LEU A 156 45.35 72.40 -7.10
N GLU A 157 45.07 71.55 -8.09
CA GLU A 157 45.73 71.59 -9.39
C GLU A 157 45.44 72.91 -10.12
N ASN A 158 44.20 73.40 -10.07
CA ASN A 158 43.82 74.71 -10.59
C ASN A 158 44.57 75.86 -9.89
N GLN A 159 44.69 75.82 -8.57
CA GLN A 159 45.46 76.82 -7.81
C GLN A 159 46.95 76.80 -8.19
N VAL A 160 47.55 75.63 -8.33
CA VAL A 160 48.94 75.47 -8.77
C VAL A 160 49.13 76.04 -10.17
N ASN A 161 48.20 75.79 -11.10
CA ASN A 161 48.27 76.33 -12.46
C ASN A 161 48.17 77.86 -12.46
N LEU A 162 47.23 78.44 -11.71
CA LEU A 162 47.12 79.90 -11.56
C LEU A 162 48.41 80.52 -11.00
N MET A 163 49.00 79.90 -9.97
CA MET A 163 50.27 80.35 -9.39
C MET A 163 51.44 80.26 -10.37
N LYS A 164 51.44 79.27 -11.27
CA LYS A 164 52.45 79.16 -12.34
C LYS A 164 52.28 80.25 -13.40
N GLU A 165 51.04 80.59 -13.75
CA GLU A 165 50.75 81.67 -14.69
C GLU A 165 51.15 83.04 -14.15
N LEU A 166 50.91 83.32 -12.86
CA LEU A 166 51.32 84.57 -12.20
C LEU A 166 52.84 84.72 -12.02
N LYS A 167 53.61 83.63 -12.14
CA LYS A 167 55.08 83.63 -12.05
C LYS A 167 55.78 83.79 -13.40
N LYS A 168 55.02 83.78 -14.50
CA LYS A 168 55.50 84.08 -15.85
C LYS A 168 55.43 85.57 -16.13
#